data_AF-A0A8E2AYY4-F1
#
_entry.id   AF-A0A8E2AYY4-F1
#
_cell.length_a   1.000
_cell.length_b   1.000
_cell.length_c   1.000
_cell.angle_alpha   90.00
_cell.angle_beta   90.00
_cell.angle_gamma   90.00
#
_symmetry.space_group_name_H-M   'P 1'
#
loop_
_entity.id
_entity.type
_entity.pdbx_description
1 polymer ?
#
loop_
_entity_poly.entity_id
_entity_poly.type
_entity_poly.pdbx_seq_one_letter_code
_entity_poly.pdbx_strand_id
1 'polypeptide(L)'
;MSISEANERDAADYGELIERFVDRAVSAAQFEQQYVDLMKNDEALHPDDVFAVLDELFSEVDEYFSSPEASAAERRELDEALRQHAAAALARLQQLGVLG
;
A
#
# COMPACT_ATOMS: atom_id res chain seq x y z
N MET A 1 -21.23 17.82 -7.66
CA MET A 1 -20.24 16.74 -7.49
C MET A 1 -19.52 17.04 -6.21
N SER A 2 -19.87 16.29 -5.16
CA SER A 2 -19.37 16.52 -3.81
C SER A 2 -17.97 15.94 -3.68
N ILE A 3 -17.08 16.67 -3.00
CA ILE A 3 -15.69 16.30 -2.73
C ILE A 3 -15.60 14.97 -1.95
N SER A 4 -16.69 14.53 -1.33
CA SER A 4 -16.81 13.28 -0.57
C SER A 4 -16.66 12.00 -1.42
N GLU A 5 -17.20 11.97 -2.65
CA GLU A 5 -17.23 10.73 -3.45
C GLU A 5 -15.87 10.41 -4.11
N ALA A 6 -15.01 11.41 -4.31
CA ALA A 6 -13.66 11.21 -4.84
C ALA A 6 -12.79 10.53 -3.78
N ASN A 7 -12.82 11.04 -2.56
CA ASN A 7 -11.99 10.57 -1.46
C ASN A 7 -12.21 9.09 -1.07
N GLU A 8 -13.42 8.57 -1.24
CA GLU A 8 -13.75 7.17 -0.94
C GLU A 8 -13.24 6.21 -2.03
N ARG A 9 -13.13 6.65 -3.29
CA ARG A 9 -12.64 5.79 -4.38
C ARG A 9 -11.15 5.56 -4.29
N ASP A 10 -10.37 6.63 -4.08
CA ASP A 10 -8.92 6.53 -4.05
C ASP A 10 -8.44 5.67 -2.86
N ALA A 11 -9.02 5.87 -1.67
CA ALA A 11 -8.72 5.04 -0.50
C ALA A 11 -9.13 3.56 -0.66
N ALA A 12 -10.23 3.30 -1.38
CA ALA A 12 -10.65 1.94 -1.72
C ALA A 12 -9.68 1.27 -2.72
N ASP A 13 -9.14 2.02 -3.68
CA ASP A 13 -8.15 1.52 -4.63
C ASP A 13 -6.84 1.12 -3.93
N TYR A 14 -6.37 1.92 -2.95
CA TYR A 14 -5.26 1.51 -2.07
C TYR A 14 -5.61 0.26 -1.27
N GLY A 15 -6.80 0.21 -0.67
CA GLY A 15 -7.26 -0.95 0.08
C GLY A 15 -7.26 -2.23 -0.74
N GLU A 16 -7.78 -2.19 -1.97
CA GLU A 16 -7.81 -3.34 -2.90
C GLU A 16 -6.39 -3.78 -3.25
N LEU A 17 -5.50 -2.85 -3.59
CA LEU A 17 -4.12 -3.18 -3.93
C LEU A 17 -3.37 -3.81 -2.75
N ILE A 18 -3.52 -3.25 -1.56
CA ILE A 18 -2.93 -3.75 -0.32
C ILE A 18 -3.49 -5.15 0.00
N GLU A 19 -4.80 -5.35 -0.09
CA GLU A 19 -5.43 -6.66 0.14
C GLU A 19 -4.90 -7.72 -0.83
N ARG A 20 -4.82 -7.40 -2.13
CA ARG A 20 -4.27 -8.30 -3.15
C ARG A 20 -2.81 -8.66 -2.88
N PHE A 21 -2.03 -7.75 -2.32
CA PHE A 21 -0.64 -8.03 -1.95
C PHE A 21 -0.54 -8.94 -0.72
N VAL A 22 -1.37 -8.67 0.30
CA VAL A 22 -1.47 -9.50 1.51
C VAL A 22 -1.93 -10.92 1.19
N ASP A 23 -2.89 -11.08 0.26
CA ASP A 23 -3.36 -12.39 -0.22
C ASP A 23 -2.35 -13.10 -1.16
N ARG A 24 -1.21 -12.46 -1.46
CA ARG A 24 -0.19 -12.94 -2.40
C ARG A 24 -0.68 -13.06 -3.85
N ALA A 25 -1.75 -12.35 -4.20
CA ALA A 25 -2.24 -12.26 -5.57
C ALA A 25 -1.33 -11.38 -6.46
N VAL A 26 -0.56 -10.47 -5.87
CA VAL A 26 0.51 -9.71 -6.54
C VAL A 26 1.85 -9.90 -5.82
N SER A 27 2.96 -9.82 -6.57
CA SER A 27 4.32 -9.86 -5.99
C SER A 27 4.70 -8.53 -5.35
N ALA A 28 5.74 -8.51 -4.51
CA ALA A 28 6.22 -7.28 -3.87
C ALA A 28 6.68 -6.24 -4.89
N ALA A 29 7.38 -6.66 -5.95
CA ALA A 29 7.75 -5.77 -7.05
C ALA A 29 6.53 -5.22 -7.82
N GLN A 30 5.48 -6.03 -8.03
CA GLN A 30 4.25 -5.54 -8.66
C GLN A 30 3.46 -4.60 -7.75
N PHE A 31 3.48 -4.87 -6.44
CA PHE A 31 2.86 -4.03 -5.44
C PHE A 31 3.54 -2.67 -5.37
N GLU A 32 4.86 -2.61 -5.26
CA GLU A 32 5.64 -1.37 -5.27
C GLU A 32 5.33 -0.51 -6.49
N GLN A 33 5.43 -1.08 -7.70
CA GLN A 33 5.15 -0.34 -8.92
C GLN A 33 3.73 0.23 -8.97
N GLN A 34 2.72 -0.58 -8.63
CA GLN A 34 1.32 -0.14 -8.65
C GLN A 34 1.03 0.88 -7.54
N TYR A 35 1.63 0.74 -6.37
CA TYR A 35 1.43 1.63 -5.24
C TYR A 35 2.02 3.02 -5.51
N VAL A 36 3.24 3.06 -6.06
CA VAL A 36 3.91 4.29 -6.49
C VAL A 36 3.14 4.96 -7.63
N ASP A 37 2.60 4.19 -8.57
CA ASP A 37 1.78 4.74 -9.67
C ASP A 37 0.47 5.34 -9.14
N LEU A 38 -0.22 4.66 -8.22
CA LEU A 38 -1.39 5.17 -7.52
C LEU A 38 -1.08 6.50 -6.85
N MET A 39 -0.04 6.56 -6.01
CA MET A 39 0.32 7.76 -5.27
C MET A 39 0.72 8.95 -6.16
N LYS A 40 1.30 8.69 -7.34
CA LYS A 40 1.64 9.74 -8.31
C LYS A 40 0.42 10.32 -9.02
N ASN A 41 -0.60 9.50 -9.25
CA ASN A 41 -1.84 9.90 -9.92
C ASN A 41 -2.94 10.28 -8.91
N ASP A 42 -2.66 10.16 -7.62
CA ASP A 42 -3.56 10.50 -6.54
C ASP A 42 -3.63 12.02 -6.35
N GLU A 43 -4.69 12.60 -6.90
CA GLU A 43 -5.02 14.02 -6.72
C GLU A 43 -6.00 14.23 -5.54
N ALA A 44 -6.32 13.18 -4.78
CA ALA A 44 -7.29 13.23 -3.70
C ALA A 44 -6.72 13.78 -2.40
N LEU A 45 -7.56 14.52 -1.68
CA LEU A 45 -7.24 15.03 -0.34
C LEU A 45 -7.70 14.02 0.71
N HIS A 46 -6.85 13.03 0.98
CA HIS A 46 -7.09 12.05 2.04
C HIS A 46 -7.19 12.72 3.42
N PRO A 47 -8.04 12.21 4.32
CA PRO A 47 -8.01 12.60 5.73
C PRO A 47 -6.62 12.37 6.30
N ASP A 48 -6.14 13.26 7.18
CA ASP A 48 -4.79 13.17 7.77
C ASP A 48 -4.48 11.77 8.34
N ASP A 49 -5.46 11.13 8.98
CA ASP A 49 -5.29 9.78 9.55
C ASP A 49 -5.08 8.70 8.48
N VAL A 50 -5.73 8.83 7.33
CA VAL A 50 -5.60 7.92 6.18
C VAL A 50 -4.29 8.19 5.45
N PHE A 51 -4.00 9.46 5.18
CA PHE A 51 -2.75 9.88 4.55
C PHE A 51 -1.54 9.41 5.38
N ALA A 52 -1.58 9.55 6.70
CA ALA A 52 -0.49 9.09 7.56
C ALA A 52 -0.22 7.58 7.43
N VAL A 53 -1.27 6.76 7.28
CA VAL A 53 -1.12 5.31 7.07
C VAL A 53 -0.54 5.02 5.68
N LEU A 54 -0.99 5.73 4.66
CA LEU A 54 -0.51 5.57 3.29
C LEU A 54 0.95 6.05 3.13
N ASP A 55 1.32 7.14 3.80
CA ASP A 55 2.67 7.72 3.82
C ASP A 55 3.65 6.82 4.59
N GLU A 56 3.23 6.26 5.74
CA GLU A 56 4.02 5.26 6.47
C GLU A 56 4.29 4.03 5.59
N LEU A 57 3.27 3.50 4.93
CA LEU A 57 3.44 2.36 4.01
C LEU A 57 4.28 2.72 2.80
N PHE A 58 4.17 3.94 2.28
CA PHE A 58 4.99 4.42 1.17
C PHE A 58 6.48 4.43 1.55
N SER A 59 6.83 4.85 2.77
CA SER A 59 8.22 4.79 3.24
C SER A 59 8.79 3.37 3.24
N GLU A 60 7.98 2.37 3.62
CA GLU A 60 8.39 0.95 3.58
C GLU A 60 8.53 0.43 2.14
N VAL A 61 7.66 0.92 1.23
CA VAL A 61 7.71 0.59 -0.20
C VAL A 61 8.89 1.26 -0.90
N ASP A 62 9.24 2.50 -0.55
CA ASP A 62 10.41 3.22 -1.10
C ASP A 62 11.73 2.61 -0.58
N GLU A 63 11.74 2.14 0.67
CA GLU A 63 12.86 1.41 1.24
C GLU A 63 12.95 -0.04 0.72
N TYR A 64 11.90 -0.57 0.10
CA TYR A 64 11.92 -1.89 -0.54
C TYR A 64 12.89 -1.90 -1.72
N PHE A 65 14.14 -2.25 -1.41
CA PHE A 65 15.19 -2.44 -2.40
C PHE A 65 15.70 -3.88 -2.33
N SER A 66 15.38 -4.65 -3.37
CA SER A 66 16.00 -5.96 -3.57
C SER A 66 17.29 -5.82 -4.38
N SER A 67 18.43 -5.96 -3.71
CA SER A 67 19.72 -6.00 -4.41
C SER A 67 19.73 -7.15 -5.43
N PRO A 68 20.24 -6.96 -6.66
CA PRO A 68 20.31 -8.02 -7.66
C PRO A 68 21.11 -9.23 -7.17
N GLU A 69 22.07 -8.99 -6.27
CA GLU A 69 22.91 -10.01 -5.64
C GLU A 69 22.26 -10.71 -4.44
N ALA A 70 21.10 -10.25 -3.98
CA ALA A 70 20.39 -10.87 -2.86
C ALA A 70 20.04 -12.33 -3.18
N SER A 71 20.20 -13.22 -2.21
CA SER A 71 19.77 -14.60 -2.34
C SER A 71 18.24 -14.71 -2.44
N ALA A 72 17.74 -15.85 -2.92
CA ALA A 72 16.30 -16.11 -2.94
C ALA A 72 15.66 -16.10 -1.54
N ALA A 73 16.44 -16.42 -0.50
CA ALA A 73 15.99 -16.39 0.89
C ALA A 73 15.85 -14.93 1.39
N GLU A 74 16.84 -14.09 1.15
CA GLU A 74 16.80 -12.66 1.51
C GLU A 74 15.67 -11.94 0.77
N ARG A 75 15.48 -12.22 -0.52
CA ARG A 75 14.34 -11.70 -1.28
C ARG A 75 13.00 -12.07 -0.66
N ARG A 76 12.85 -13.33 -0.25
CA ARG A 76 11.62 -13.80 0.38
C ARG A 76 11.39 -13.15 1.73
N GLU A 77 12.45 -12.88 2.49
CA GLU A 77 12.36 -12.19 3.78
C GLU A 77 11.92 -10.74 3.59
N LEU A 78 12.52 -10.01 2.64
CA LEU A 78 12.11 -8.65 2.28
C LEU A 78 10.64 -8.59 1.81
N ASP A 79 10.25 -9.52 0.93
CA ASP A 79 8.87 -9.61 0.44
C ASP A 79 7.88 -9.86 1.58
N GLU A 80 8.23 -10.71 2.54
CA GLU A 80 7.35 -11.02 3.68
C GLU A 80 7.32 -9.87 4.68
N ALA A 81 8.44 -9.19 4.93
CA ALA A 81 8.47 -7.97 5.73
C ALA A 81 7.52 -6.91 5.14
N LEU A 82 7.65 -6.60 3.84
CA LEU A 82 6.77 -5.65 3.17
C LEU A 82 5.29 -6.06 3.29
N ARG A 83 4.98 -7.36 3.17
CA ARG A 83 3.60 -7.87 3.39
C ARG A 83 3.10 -7.64 4.80
N GLN A 84 3.96 -7.77 5.82
CA GLN A 84 3.57 -7.50 7.20
C GLN A 84 3.23 -6.03 7.41
N HIS A 85 4.02 -5.12 6.84
CA HIS A 85 3.73 -3.69 6.86
C HIS A 85 2.42 -3.37 6.12
N ALA A 86 2.23 -3.94 4.93
CA ALA A 86 0.99 -3.80 4.15
C ALA A 86 -0.24 -4.32 4.91
N ALA A 87 -0.14 -5.47 5.57
CA ALA A 87 -1.23 -6.03 6.38
C ALA A 87 -1.56 -5.13 7.59
N ALA A 88 -0.55 -4.55 8.23
CA ALA A 88 -0.75 -3.61 9.33
C ALA A 88 -1.44 -2.32 8.85
N ALA A 89 -1.02 -1.78 7.70
CA ALA A 89 -1.67 -0.63 7.08
C ALA A 89 -3.13 -0.92 6.70
N LEU A 90 -3.42 -2.09 6.10
CA LEU A 90 -4.78 -2.51 5.77
C LEU A 90 -5.68 -2.54 7.01
N ALA A 91 -5.20 -3.13 8.10
CA ALA A 91 -5.95 -3.19 9.35
C ALA A 91 -6.25 -1.79 9.91
N ARG A 92 -5.31 -0.84 9.81
CA ARG A 92 -5.53 0.55 10.22
C ARG A 92 -6.57 1.24 9.33
N LEU A 93 -6.49 1.07 8.01
CA LEU A 93 -7.48 1.61 7.07
C LEU A 93 -8.89 1.07 7.33
N GLN A 94 -9.02 -0.22 7.65
CA GLN A 94 -10.29 -0.83 8.06
C GLN A 94 -10.82 -0.24 9.37
N GLN A 95 -9.95 0.00 10.35
CA GLN A 95 -10.33 0.60 11.63
C GLN A 95 -10.80 2.05 11.50
N LEU A 96 -10.25 2.79 10.54
CA LEU A 96 -10.66 4.15 10.20
C LEU A 96 -12.00 4.19 9.43
N GLY A 97 -12.55 3.03 9.03
CA GLY A 97 -13.82 2.93 8.32
C GLY A 97 -13.79 3.40 6.87
N VAL A 98 -12.59 3.49 6.29
CA VAL A 98 -12.38 3.92 4.90
C VAL A 98 -12.58 2.77 3.90
N LEU A 99 -12.50 1.53 4.39
CA LEU A 99 -12.73 0.30 3.63
C LEU A 99 -14.04 -0.31 4.13
N GLY A 100 -15.13 -0.03 3.40
CA GLY A 100 -16.50 -0.44 3.74
C GLY A 100 -16.96 -1.72 3.06
#